data_AF-A0A950E8V9-F1
#
_entry.id   AF-A0A950E8V9-F1
#
_cell.length_a   1.000
_cell.length_b   1.000
_cell.length_c   1.000
_cell.angle_alpha   90.00
_cell.angle_beta   90.00
_cell.angle_gamma   90.00
#
_symmetry.space_group_name_H-M   'P 1'
#
loop_
_entity.id
_entity.type
_entity.pdbx_description
1 polymer ?
#
loop_
_entity_poly.entity_id
_entity_poly.type
_entity_poly.pdbx_seq_one_letter_code
_entity_poly.pdbx_strand_id
1 'polypeptide(L)' 'MSTTNADLMRLLRCADRIMVFTGAGVSTGSGIPDFRGPNGVWTR' A
#
# COMPACT_ATOMS: atom_id res chain seq x y z
N MET A 1 -12.50 -4.34 -15.07
CA MET A 1 -11.37 -3.53 -15.58
C MET A 1 -10.13 -3.96 -14.81
N SER A 2 -9.20 -4.65 -15.46
CA SER A 2 -7.91 -5.00 -14.85
C SER A 2 -7.03 -3.76 -14.88
N THR A 3 -6.86 -3.08 -13.75
CA THR A 3 -5.90 -1.97 -13.61
C THR A 3 -4.50 -2.55 -13.61
N THR A 4 -3.79 -2.36 -14.71
CA THR A 4 -2.41 -2.82 -14.89
C THR A 4 -1.43 -1.79 -14.30
N ASN A 5 -0.16 -2.19 -14.13
CA ASN A 5 0.91 -1.25 -13.75
C ASN A 5 1.01 -0.06 -14.72
N ALA A 6 0.66 -0.26 -15.98
CA ALA A 6 0.63 0.82 -16.99
C ALA A 6 -0.41 1.89 -16.63
N ASP A 7 -1.57 1.51 -16.10
CA ASP A 7 -2.62 2.42 -15.68
C ASP A 7 -2.20 3.25 -14.47
N LEU A 8 -1.58 2.60 -13.46
CA LEU A 8 -1.03 3.30 -12.30
C LEU A 8 0.04 4.32 -12.73
N MET A 9 0.97 3.90 -13.58
CA MET A 9 2.04 4.75 -14.08
C MET A 9 1.52 5.95 -14.87
N ARG A 10 0.42 5.78 -15.62
CA ARG A 10 -0.26 6.90 -16.29
C ARG A 10 -0.82 7.88 -15.28
N LEU A 11 -1.53 7.41 -14.25
CA LEU A 11 -2.11 8.27 -13.22
C LEU A 11 -1.03 9.04 -12.44
N LEU A 12 0.08 8.39 -12.09
CA LEU A 12 1.19 9.04 -11.39
C LEU A 12 1.85 10.14 -12.22
N ARG A 13 2.02 9.93 -13.53
CA ARG A 13 2.64 10.92 -14.43
C ARG A 13 1.77 12.15 -14.68
N CYS A 14 0.46 12.00 -14.68
CA CYS A 14 -0.48 13.07 -15.01
C CYS A 14 -0.99 13.84 -13.79
N ALA A 15 -0.61 13.45 -12.57
CA ALA A 15 -1.09 14.10 -11.35
C ALA A 15 -0.20 15.29 -10.96
N ASP A 16 -0.81 16.47 -10.81
CA ASP A 16 -0.10 17.66 -10.32
C ASP A 16 0.17 17.61 -8.81
N ARG A 17 -0.66 16.88 -8.06
CA ARG A 17 -0.56 16.70 -6.61
C ARG A 17 -0.96 15.30 -6.22
N ILE A 18 -0.11 14.63 -5.44
CA ILE A 18 -0.30 13.24 -5.04
C ILE A 18 -0.40 13.19 -3.52
N MET A 19 -1.45 12.53 -3.02
CA MET A 19 -1.59 12.14 -1.62
C MET A 19 -1.55 10.62 -1.51
N VAL A 20 -0.78 10.10 -0.58
CA VAL A 20 -0.64 8.65 -0.35
C VAL A 20 -1.20 8.32 1.03
N PHE A 21 -2.17 7.40 1.06
CA PHE A 21 -2.65 6.82 2.30
C PHE A 21 -1.89 5.52 2.56
N THR A 22 -1.34 5.38 3.76
CA THR A 22 -0.64 4.17 4.18
C THR A 22 -1.25 3.63 5.46
N GLY A 23 -1.05 2.33 5.69
CA GLY A 23 -1.33 1.67 6.96
C GLY A 23 -0.10 0.90 7.43
N ALA A 24 -0.19 0.25 8.61
CA ALA A 24 0.93 -0.48 9.22
C ALA A 24 1.57 -1.54 8.31
N GLY A 25 0.82 -2.08 7.34
CA GLY A 25 1.32 -3.03 6.34
C GLY A 25 2.56 -2.55 5.59
N VAL A 26 2.69 -1.23 5.33
CA VAL A 26 3.86 -0.67 4.63
C VAL A 26 5.18 -0.87 5.40
N SER A 27 5.12 -1.04 6.72
CA SER A 27 6.28 -1.18 7.61
C SER A 27 6.67 -2.63 7.89
N THR A 28 5.89 -3.61 7.44
CA THR A 28 6.14 -5.04 7.67
C THR A 28 7.47 -5.51 7.09
N GLY A 29 7.87 -4.99 5.92
CA GLY A 29 9.18 -5.25 5.32
C GLY A 29 10.37 -4.74 6.14
N SER A 30 10.13 -3.84 7.09
CA SER A 30 11.15 -3.33 8.03
C SER A 30 11.13 -4.04 9.38
N GLY A 31 10.35 -5.13 9.52
CA GLY A 31 10.24 -5.92 10.75
C GLY A 31 9.25 -5.38 11.78
N ILE A 32 8.49 -4.32 11.47
CA ILE A 32 7.44 -3.81 12.34
C ILE A 32 6.14 -4.59 12.04
N PRO A 33 5.55 -5.30 13.01
CA PRO A 33 4.34 -6.07 12.76
C PRO A 33 3.16 -5.16 12.43
N ASP A 34 2.32 -5.58 11.50
CA ASP A 34 1.03 -4.93 11.27
C ASP A 34 -0.03 -5.41 12.27
N PHE A 35 -1.25 -4.92 12.09
CA PHE A 35 -2.35 -5.22 13.00
C PHE A 35 -3.17 -6.43 12.58
N ARG A 36 -3.43 -6.60 11.27
CA ARG A 36 -4.47 -7.51 10.75
C ARG A 36 -3.99 -8.41 9.60
N GLY A 37 -2.70 -8.38 9.27
CA GLY A 37 -2.12 -9.28 8.29
C GLY A 37 -2.07 -10.71 8.82
N PRO A 38 -1.58 -11.68 8.02
CA PRO A 38 -1.51 -13.08 8.43
C PRO A 38 -0.80 -13.33 9.76
N ASN A 39 0.17 -12.48 10.11
CA ASN A 39 0.91 -12.51 11.38
C ASN A 39 0.67 -11.25 12.23
N GLY A 40 -0.45 -10.55 12.00
CA GLY A 40 -0.77 -9.28 12.64
C GLY A 40 -1.02 -9.42 14.14
N VAL A 41 -0.78 -8.36 14.89
CA VAL A 41 -0.93 -8.34 16.36
C VAL A 41 -2.33 -8.75 16.82
N TRP A 42 -3.36 -8.46 16.02
CA TRP A 42 -4.76 -8.79 16.31
C TRP A 42 -5.28 -9.99 15.51
N THR A 43 -4.42 -10.68 14.78
CA THR A 43 -4.77 -11.89 14.03
C THR A 43 -4.53 -13.10 14.93
N ARG A 44 -5.43 -13.28 15.92
CA ARG A 44 -5.57 -14.47 16.78
C ARG A 44 -7.01 -14.64 17.22
#